data_AF-A0AAU1PY32-F1
#
_entry.id   AF-A0AAU1PY32-F1
#
_cell.length_a   1.000
_cell.length_b   1.000
_cell.length_c   1.000
_cell.angle_alpha   90.00
_cell.angle_beta   90.00
_cell.angle_gamma   90.00
#
_symmetry.space_group_name_H-M   'P 1'
#
loop_
_entity.id
_entity.type
_entity.pdbx_description
1 polymer ?
#
loop_
_entity_poly.entity_id
_entity_poly.type
_entity_poly.pdbx_seq_one_letter_code
_entity_poly.pdbx_strand_id
1 'polypeptide(L)'
;MVQVDVFWSYGIGASFATAAAQQLTARTGRNGRTGHDNRTGHDGRWSNPYLMGTVLYCAILFAPSGAWLLWGFPDWETMQVADGHGALPAWLVALFAATNVSQGVLGFWVAQRLIASGRVYAAFLQAGIGYAGMFFILVHGWDGLGYQRFFSAGRETFAAWPEQPSVGEALSRMGDWLTSPVALTLYGMGVVLVPVMLASMALWIRSGQRESGTRAVTGRFRILAAVLGAVFGVALGTAVAASVLVHLLGWWLGVPVAVLLAALLVVRRGGAADRTFTLLGLPDRRGGRGRTVLAAGD
;
A
#
# COMPACT_ATOMS: atom_id res chain seq x y z
N MET A 1 -15.61 3.26 0.46
CA MET A 1 -14.52 2.40 0.01
C MET A 1 -13.94 2.91 -1.30
N VAL A 2 -14.72 3.54 -2.20
CA VAL A 2 -14.17 4.24 -3.39
C VAL A 2 -12.97 5.16 -3.06
N GLN A 3 -13.02 5.93 -1.96
CA GLN A 3 -11.89 6.75 -1.51
C GLN A 3 -10.69 5.92 -1.00
N VAL A 4 -10.96 4.78 -0.37
CA VAL A 4 -9.97 3.85 0.17
C VAL A 4 -9.13 3.25 -0.96
N ASP A 5 -9.78 2.91 -2.07
CA ASP A 5 -9.15 2.30 -3.24
C ASP A 5 -8.10 3.19 -3.91
N VAL A 6 -8.31 4.52 -3.91
CA VAL A 6 -7.31 5.48 -4.41
C VAL A 6 -5.98 5.32 -3.67
N PHE A 7 -6.03 5.28 -2.34
CA PHE A 7 -4.85 5.11 -1.49
C PHE A 7 -4.28 3.70 -1.58
N TRP A 8 -5.14 2.69 -1.69
CA TRP A 8 -4.71 1.30 -1.80
C TRP A 8 -4.00 1.03 -3.12
N SER A 9 -4.58 1.44 -4.25
CA SER A 9 -3.94 1.39 -5.58
C SER A 9 -2.58 2.07 -5.58
N TYR A 10 -2.50 3.28 -5.02
CA TYR A 10 -1.24 4.01 -4.91
C TYR A 10 -0.20 3.22 -4.08
N GLY A 11 -0.62 2.66 -2.94
CA GLY A 11 0.21 1.80 -2.09
C GLY A 11 0.70 0.54 -2.80
N ILE A 12 -0.16 -0.12 -3.58
CA ILE A 12 0.18 -1.29 -4.40
C ILE A 12 1.27 -0.94 -5.41
N GLY A 13 1.07 0.14 -6.18
CA GLY A 13 2.04 0.59 -7.18
C GLY A 13 3.40 0.94 -6.57
N ALA A 14 3.39 1.68 -5.46
CA ALA A 14 4.61 2.04 -4.73
C ALA A 14 5.32 0.81 -4.14
N SER A 15 4.56 -0.17 -3.63
CA SER A 15 5.08 -1.45 -3.14
C SER A 15 5.76 -2.26 -4.25
N PHE A 16 5.15 -2.31 -5.43
CA PHE A 16 5.70 -2.97 -6.62
C PHE A 16 7.00 -2.33 -7.09
N ALA A 17 7.06 -1.01 -7.18
CA ALA A 17 8.31 -0.29 -7.47
C ALA A 17 9.39 -0.58 -6.42
N THR A 18 9.02 -0.57 -5.14
CA THR A 18 9.95 -0.84 -4.03
C THR A 18 10.45 -2.29 -4.05
N ALA A 19 9.60 -3.25 -4.39
CA ALA A 19 10.00 -4.65 -4.56
C ALA A 19 10.99 -4.83 -5.71
N ALA A 20 10.88 -4.02 -6.77
CA ALA A 20 11.82 -4.00 -7.91
C ALA A 20 12.99 -3.01 -7.72
N ALA A 21 13.23 -2.51 -6.49
CA ALA A 21 14.18 -1.42 -6.27
C ALA A 21 15.61 -1.73 -6.75
N GLN A 22 16.10 -2.96 -6.55
CA GLN A 22 17.42 -3.41 -7.01
C GLN A 22 17.57 -3.25 -8.54
N GLN A 23 16.58 -3.71 -9.30
CA GLN A 23 16.60 -3.70 -10.76
C GLN A 23 16.41 -2.29 -11.31
N LEU A 24 15.52 -1.49 -10.70
CA LEU A 24 15.33 -0.08 -11.06
C LEU A 24 16.59 0.76 -10.78
N THR A 25 17.29 0.45 -9.68
CA THR A 25 18.56 1.06 -9.30
C THR A 25 19.66 0.74 -10.33
N ALA A 26 19.75 -0.52 -10.77
CA ALA A 26 20.71 -0.96 -11.78
C ALA A 26 20.46 -0.33 -13.16
N ARG A 27 19.18 -0.24 -13.59
CA ARG A 27 18.78 0.41 -14.85
C ARG A 27 19.15 1.89 -14.89
N THR A 28 18.91 2.61 -13.78
CA THR A 28 19.28 4.03 -13.68
C THR A 28 20.79 4.23 -13.80
N GLY A 29 21.59 3.33 -13.20
CA GLY A 29 23.05 3.38 -13.27
C GLY A 29 23.63 3.06 -14.66
N ARG A 30 22.93 2.25 -15.47
CA ARG A 30 23.30 1.98 -16.87
C ARG A 30 23.07 3.20 -17.76
N ASN A 31 21.90 3.84 -17.65
CA ASN A 31 21.55 5.02 -18.46
C ASN A 31 22.45 6.23 -18.18
N GLY A 32 22.99 6.36 -16.95
CA GLY A 32 23.94 7.41 -16.60
C GLY A 32 25.40 7.17 -17.02
N ARG A 33 25.78 5.94 -17.36
CA ARG A 33 27.15 5.58 -17.77
C ARG A 33 27.38 5.65 -19.28
N THR A 34 26.32 5.56 -20.08
CA THR A 34 26.36 5.61 -21.54
C THR A 34 26.07 7.02 -22.07
N GLY A 35 26.77 8.03 -21.55
CA GLY A 35 26.65 9.43 -21.99
C GLY A 35 27.15 9.72 -23.42
N HIS A 36 27.40 8.70 -24.24
CA HIS A 36 27.97 8.88 -25.57
C HIS A 36 27.62 7.78 -26.58
N ASP A 37 26.43 7.17 -26.52
CA ASP A 37 26.00 6.32 -27.62
C ASP A 37 24.63 6.73 -28.15
N ASN A 38 24.69 7.34 -29.33
CA ASN A 38 23.60 7.92 -30.10
C ASN A 38 22.78 6.78 -30.78
N ARG A 39 22.27 5.84 -29.99
CA ARG A 39 21.50 4.70 -30.50
C ARG A 39 20.00 4.89 -30.22
N THR A 40 19.32 5.35 -31.27
CA THR A 40 17.96 4.95 -31.68
C THR A 40 17.05 4.53 -30.53
N GLY A 41 16.45 5.53 -29.89
CA GLY A 41 15.64 5.39 -28.70
C GLY A 41 14.33 4.66 -28.95
N HIS A 42 14.12 3.56 -28.23
CA HIS A 42 12.80 2.98 -27.90
C HIS A 42 12.75 2.46 -26.45
N ASP A 43 13.64 2.91 -25.56
CA ASP A 43 13.51 2.68 -24.10
C ASP A 43 12.48 3.65 -23.49
N GLY A 44 11.25 3.59 -24.02
CA GLY A 44 10.11 4.34 -23.49
C GLY A 44 9.74 3.85 -22.09
N ARG A 45 9.07 4.68 -21.29
CA ARG A 45 8.62 4.31 -19.92
C ARG A 45 7.85 2.98 -19.87
N TRP A 46 7.14 2.66 -20.95
CA TRP A 46 6.34 1.45 -21.14
C TRP A 46 7.17 0.18 -21.40
N SER A 47 8.48 0.30 -21.71
CA SER A 47 9.39 -0.84 -21.78
C SER A 47 9.83 -1.36 -20.40
N ASN A 48 9.42 -0.70 -19.31
CA ASN A 48 9.69 -1.15 -17.97
C ASN A 48 8.76 -2.33 -17.58
N PRO A 49 9.22 -3.59 -17.54
CA PRO A 49 8.40 -4.75 -17.18
C PRO A 49 7.75 -4.66 -15.79
N TYR A 50 8.37 -3.98 -14.83
CA TYR A 50 7.80 -3.84 -13.47
C TYR A 50 6.64 -2.84 -13.45
N LEU A 51 6.75 -1.77 -14.24
CA LEU A 51 5.63 -0.84 -14.43
C LEU A 51 4.50 -1.54 -15.20
N MET A 52 4.82 -2.27 -16.27
CA MET A 52 3.82 -3.02 -17.02
C MET A 52 3.13 -4.08 -16.15
N GLY A 53 3.88 -4.82 -15.33
CA GLY A 53 3.32 -5.76 -14.35
C GLY A 53 2.39 -5.08 -13.34
N THR A 54 2.72 -3.85 -12.92
CA THR A 54 1.85 -3.03 -12.08
C THR A 54 0.56 -2.63 -12.79
N VAL A 55 0.67 -2.14 -14.03
CA VAL A 55 -0.49 -1.77 -14.85
C VAL A 55 -1.41 -2.97 -15.06
N LEU A 56 -0.85 -4.13 -15.43
CA LEU A 56 -1.61 -5.36 -15.66
C LEU A 56 -2.29 -5.83 -14.38
N TYR A 57 -1.59 -5.82 -13.23
CA TYR A 57 -2.20 -6.16 -11.95
C TYR A 57 -3.37 -5.23 -11.62
N CYS A 58 -3.17 -3.90 -11.75
CA CYS A 58 -4.21 -2.94 -11.44
C CYS A 58 -5.39 -3.03 -12.43
N ALA A 59 -5.14 -3.23 -13.72
CA ALA A 59 -6.18 -3.22 -14.75
C ALA A 59 -6.96 -4.53 -14.86
N ILE A 60 -6.30 -5.68 -14.62
CA ILE A 60 -6.91 -7.01 -14.82
C ILE A 60 -7.47 -7.56 -13.51
N LEU A 61 -6.86 -7.24 -12.37
CA LEU A 61 -7.27 -7.80 -11.07
C LEU A 61 -7.93 -6.75 -10.18
N PHE A 62 -7.22 -5.67 -9.88
CA PHE A 62 -7.65 -4.73 -8.83
C PHE A 62 -8.84 -3.84 -9.23
N ALA A 63 -8.81 -3.23 -10.42
CA ALA A 63 -9.91 -2.39 -10.88
C ALA A 63 -11.20 -3.20 -11.13
N PRO A 64 -11.15 -4.39 -11.76
CA PRO A 64 -12.34 -5.23 -11.91
C PRO A 64 -12.91 -5.73 -10.59
N SER A 65 -12.07 -6.06 -9.59
CA SER A 65 -12.57 -6.44 -8.26
C SER A 65 -13.29 -5.30 -7.56
N GLY A 66 -12.73 -4.08 -7.62
CA GLY A 66 -13.40 -2.89 -7.09
C GLY A 66 -14.72 -2.63 -7.81
N ALA A 67 -14.74 -2.73 -9.15
CA ALA A 67 -15.95 -2.49 -9.94
C ALA A 67 -17.05 -3.51 -9.60
N TRP A 68 -16.67 -4.77 -9.34
CA TRP A 68 -17.57 -5.79 -8.85
C TRP A 68 -18.15 -5.44 -7.48
N LEU A 69 -17.34 -4.96 -6.53
CA LEU A 69 -17.83 -4.53 -5.21
C LEU A 69 -18.76 -3.31 -5.33
N LEU A 70 -18.40 -2.32 -6.15
CA LEU A 70 -19.23 -1.13 -6.38
C LEU A 70 -20.58 -1.48 -6.98
N TRP A 71 -20.62 -2.48 -7.85
CA TRP A 71 -21.86 -3.01 -8.41
C TRP A 71 -22.61 -3.85 -7.37
N GLY A 72 -21.99 -4.86 -6.77
CA GLY A 72 -22.67 -5.77 -5.85
C GLY A 72 -23.16 -5.13 -4.54
N PHE A 73 -22.42 -4.14 -4.03
CA PHE A 73 -22.61 -3.56 -2.69
C PHE A 73 -22.39 -2.03 -2.73
N PRO A 74 -23.23 -1.27 -3.47
CA PRO A 74 -23.00 0.15 -3.73
C PRO A 74 -23.02 1.00 -2.45
N ASP A 75 -23.85 0.64 -1.47
CA ASP A 75 -23.88 1.30 -0.17
C ASP A 75 -22.57 1.08 0.58
N TRP A 76 -22.14 -0.17 0.78
CA TRP A 76 -20.88 -0.49 1.44
C TRP A 76 -19.69 0.16 0.73
N GLU A 77 -19.62 0.01 -0.60
CA GLU A 77 -18.51 0.51 -1.39
C GLU A 77 -18.42 2.04 -1.36
N THR A 78 -19.53 2.74 -1.12
CA THR A 78 -19.55 4.20 -0.96
C THR A 78 -19.52 4.67 0.49
N MET A 79 -19.16 3.81 1.45
CA MET A 79 -19.20 4.14 2.89
C MET A 79 -20.60 4.55 3.36
N GLN A 80 -21.62 3.84 2.89
CA GLN A 80 -23.04 4.05 3.21
C GLN A 80 -23.64 5.34 2.64
N VAL A 81 -23.02 5.94 1.62
CA VAL A 81 -23.49 7.19 1.00
C VAL A 81 -24.52 6.94 -0.10
N ALA A 82 -24.27 5.98 -0.99
CA ALA A 82 -25.18 5.64 -2.07
C ALA A 82 -26.24 4.64 -1.61
N ASP A 83 -27.50 4.93 -1.92
CA ASP A 83 -28.66 4.13 -1.49
C ASP A 83 -28.89 2.89 -2.37
N GLY A 84 -28.10 2.75 -3.43
CA GLY A 84 -28.22 1.69 -4.41
C GLY A 84 -27.60 2.07 -5.75
N HIS A 85 -27.75 1.19 -6.73
CA HIS A 85 -27.21 1.37 -8.08
C HIS A 85 -27.73 2.65 -8.76
N GLY A 86 -29.00 2.99 -8.55
CA GLY A 86 -29.61 4.19 -9.16
C GLY A 86 -29.01 5.50 -8.66
N ALA A 87 -28.33 5.49 -7.51
CA ALA A 87 -27.65 6.67 -6.96
C ALA A 87 -26.23 6.85 -7.53
N LEU A 88 -25.70 5.87 -8.26
CA LEU A 88 -24.35 5.90 -8.83
C LEU A 88 -24.40 6.28 -10.31
N PRO A 89 -23.97 7.49 -10.70
CA PRO A 89 -23.93 7.84 -12.11
C PRO A 89 -22.82 7.05 -12.81
N ALA A 90 -23.07 6.63 -14.06
CA ALA A 90 -22.16 5.77 -14.81
C ALA A 90 -20.74 6.32 -14.95
N TRP A 91 -20.60 7.65 -15.06
CA TRP A 91 -19.29 8.31 -15.14
C TRP A 91 -18.46 8.11 -13.85
N LEU A 92 -19.10 7.99 -12.69
CA LEU A 92 -18.42 7.77 -11.41
C LEU A 92 -17.82 6.36 -11.37
N VAL A 93 -18.55 5.36 -11.88
CA VAL A 93 -18.07 3.98 -12.00
C VAL A 93 -16.86 3.90 -12.96
N ALA A 94 -16.95 4.59 -14.11
CA ALA A 94 -15.85 4.67 -15.05
C ALA A 94 -14.62 5.38 -14.46
N LEU A 95 -14.85 6.50 -13.76
CA LEU A 95 -13.79 7.23 -13.07
C LEU A 95 -13.13 6.37 -11.99
N PHE A 96 -13.92 5.66 -11.20
CA PHE A 96 -13.44 4.76 -10.15
C PHE A 96 -12.51 3.66 -10.71
N ALA A 97 -12.91 2.98 -11.78
CA ALA A 97 -12.06 1.99 -12.45
C ALA A 97 -10.77 2.63 -12.99
N ALA A 98 -10.88 3.81 -13.62
CA ALA A 98 -9.73 4.55 -14.13
C ALA A 98 -8.79 5.04 -13.02
N THR A 99 -9.31 5.44 -11.87
CA THR A 99 -8.52 5.85 -10.70
C THR A 99 -7.75 4.69 -10.13
N ASN A 100 -8.33 3.49 -10.07
CA ASN A 100 -7.64 2.32 -9.53
C ASN A 100 -6.39 1.97 -10.34
N VAL A 101 -6.43 2.14 -11.68
CA VAL A 101 -5.25 1.94 -12.53
C VAL A 101 -4.29 3.13 -12.45
N SER A 102 -4.78 4.35 -12.64
CA SER A 102 -3.93 5.55 -12.69
C SER A 102 -3.21 5.83 -11.38
N GLN A 103 -3.83 5.57 -10.22
CA GLN A 103 -3.18 5.71 -8.91
C GLN A 103 -2.12 4.63 -8.69
N GLY A 104 -2.32 3.40 -9.17
CA GLY A 104 -1.28 2.36 -9.18
C GLY A 104 -0.06 2.79 -10.01
N VAL A 105 -0.29 3.35 -11.20
CA VAL A 105 0.78 3.91 -12.04
C VAL A 105 1.48 5.07 -11.34
N LEU A 106 0.73 6.00 -10.74
CA LEU A 106 1.29 7.14 -10.04
C LEU A 106 2.15 6.71 -8.84
N GLY A 107 1.65 5.80 -8.00
CA GLY A 107 2.37 5.26 -6.86
C GLY A 107 3.68 4.62 -7.27
N PHE A 108 3.66 3.79 -8.32
CA PHE A 108 4.86 3.19 -8.90
C PHE A 108 5.85 4.25 -9.39
N TRP A 109 5.36 5.24 -10.14
CA TRP A 109 6.20 6.26 -10.76
C TRP A 109 6.89 7.17 -9.73
N VAL A 110 6.18 7.59 -8.68
CA VAL A 110 6.76 8.38 -7.59
C VAL A 110 7.85 7.56 -6.89
N ALA A 111 7.57 6.29 -6.56
CA ALA A 111 8.53 5.40 -5.93
C ALA A 111 9.76 5.17 -6.82
N GLN A 112 9.56 4.95 -8.13
CA GLN A 112 10.63 4.82 -9.10
C GLN A 112 11.54 6.05 -9.14
N ARG A 113 10.97 7.26 -9.09
CA ARG A 113 11.76 8.51 -9.04
C ARG A 113 12.58 8.61 -7.76
N LEU A 114 11.99 8.26 -6.62
CA LEU A 114 12.71 8.21 -5.35
C LEU A 114 13.86 7.20 -5.40
N ILE A 115 13.63 6.00 -5.95
CA ILE A 115 14.65 4.97 -6.14
C ILE A 115 15.77 5.45 -7.07
N ALA A 116 15.42 6.07 -8.20
CA ALA A 116 16.38 6.64 -9.15
C ALA A 116 17.27 7.71 -8.48
N SER A 117 16.72 8.50 -7.57
CA SER A 117 17.45 9.48 -6.75
C SER A 117 18.25 8.88 -5.58
N GLY A 118 18.29 7.55 -5.44
CA GLY A 118 18.96 6.84 -4.35
C GLY A 118 18.22 6.90 -3.01
N ARG A 119 16.96 7.35 -2.98
CA ARG A 119 16.12 7.49 -1.79
C ARG A 119 15.16 6.28 -1.63
N VAL A 120 15.70 5.07 -1.65
CA VAL A 120 14.91 3.82 -1.62
C VAL A 120 14.08 3.69 -0.34
N TYR A 121 14.62 4.10 0.82
CA TYR A 121 13.85 4.13 2.06
C TYR A 121 12.63 5.06 1.99
N ALA A 122 12.77 6.21 1.33
CA ALA A 122 11.64 7.12 1.15
C ALA A 122 10.57 6.52 0.21
N ALA A 123 10.96 5.75 -0.81
CA ALA A 123 10.02 5.01 -1.66
C ALA A 123 9.25 3.95 -0.84
N PHE A 124 9.94 3.25 0.05
CA PHE A 124 9.30 2.30 0.98
C PHE A 124 8.31 2.98 1.93
N LEU A 125 8.70 4.12 2.53
CA LEU A 125 7.80 4.92 3.38
C LEU A 125 6.58 5.44 2.61
N GLN A 126 6.77 5.86 1.35
CA GLN A 126 5.69 6.31 0.48
C GLN A 126 4.67 5.19 0.20
N ALA A 127 5.13 3.94 0.01
CA ALA A 127 4.23 2.78 -0.05
C ALA A 127 3.44 2.62 1.25
N GLY A 128 4.12 2.74 2.40
CA GLY A 128 3.50 2.71 3.73
C GLY A 128 2.43 3.79 3.93
N ILE A 129 2.65 5.01 3.43
CA ILE A 129 1.67 6.10 3.49
C ILE A 129 0.38 5.74 2.73
N GLY A 130 0.47 5.06 1.59
CA GLY A 130 -0.70 4.57 0.86
C GLY A 130 -1.56 3.63 1.72
N TYR A 131 -0.95 2.61 2.32
CA TYR A 131 -1.67 1.69 3.22
C TYR A 131 -2.16 2.37 4.50
N ALA A 132 -1.39 3.30 5.07
CA ALA A 132 -1.80 4.03 6.27
C ALA A 132 -3.02 4.93 5.97
N GLY A 133 -3.04 5.61 4.83
CA GLY A 133 -4.20 6.41 4.39
C GLY A 133 -5.43 5.55 4.14
N MET A 134 -5.25 4.41 3.47
CA MET A 134 -6.30 3.40 3.25
C MET A 134 -6.92 2.97 4.59
N PHE A 135 -6.11 2.50 5.55
CA PHE A 135 -6.60 2.08 6.86
C PHE A 135 -7.17 3.24 7.68
N PHE A 136 -6.63 4.45 7.57
CA PHE A 136 -7.15 5.61 8.30
C PHE A 136 -8.57 5.94 7.85
N ILE A 137 -8.86 5.90 6.55
CA ILE A 137 -10.21 6.08 6.03
C ILE A 137 -11.14 4.95 6.52
N LEU A 138 -10.66 3.70 6.54
CA LEU A 138 -11.42 2.55 7.04
C LEU A 138 -11.75 2.65 8.53
N VAL A 139 -10.82 3.12 9.35
CA VAL A 139 -10.97 3.15 10.80
C VAL A 139 -11.68 4.42 11.25
N HIS A 140 -11.25 5.58 10.76
CA HIS A 140 -11.74 6.88 11.20
C HIS A 140 -12.86 7.42 10.31
N GLY A 141 -12.77 7.26 8.98
CA GLY A 141 -13.69 7.93 8.06
C GLY A 141 -13.54 9.45 8.09
N TRP A 142 -14.54 10.18 7.56
CA TRP A 142 -14.55 11.65 7.57
C TRP A 142 -15.22 12.23 8.83
N ASP A 143 -16.02 11.42 9.54
CA ASP A 143 -16.86 11.80 10.67
C ASP A 143 -16.53 11.05 11.97
N GLY A 144 -15.47 10.22 11.98
CA GLY A 144 -15.10 9.37 13.12
C GLY A 144 -15.80 8.01 13.14
N LEU A 145 -16.76 7.76 12.23
CA LEU A 145 -17.57 6.54 12.19
C LEU A 145 -17.07 5.52 11.14
N GLY A 146 -15.84 5.67 10.64
CA GLY A 146 -15.28 4.83 9.58
C GLY A 146 -15.42 3.33 9.83
N TYR A 147 -15.00 2.86 11.01
CA TYR A 147 -15.07 1.43 11.34
C TYR A 147 -16.52 0.93 11.41
N GLN A 148 -17.45 1.76 11.88
CA GLN A 148 -18.88 1.40 11.93
C GLN A 148 -19.44 1.24 10.52
N ARG A 149 -19.07 2.15 9.59
CA ARG A 149 -19.43 2.06 8.16
C ARG A 149 -18.83 0.82 7.51
N PHE A 150 -17.57 0.48 7.84
CA PHE A 150 -16.88 -0.70 7.33
C PHE A 150 -17.53 -2.01 7.79
N PHE A 151 -17.83 -2.14 9.09
CA PHE A 151 -18.44 -3.34 9.67
C PHE A 151 -19.97 -3.38 9.54
N SER A 152 -20.56 -2.54 8.69
CA SER A 152 -21.99 -2.58 8.36
C SER A 152 -22.17 -3.10 6.94
N ALA A 153 -22.74 -4.29 6.78
CA ALA A 153 -22.92 -4.89 5.46
C ALA A 153 -23.86 -4.08 4.55
N GLY A 154 -24.75 -3.25 5.13
CA GLY A 154 -25.52 -2.26 4.41
C GLY A 154 -26.03 -1.14 5.31
N ARG A 155 -26.78 -0.20 4.73
CA ARG A 155 -27.20 1.05 5.42
C ARG A 155 -28.09 0.82 6.63
N GLU A 156 -28.98 -0.17 6.58
CA GLU A 156 -29.87 -0.49 7.72
C GLU A 156 -29.04 -0.96 8.93
N THR A 157 -28.05 -1.82 8.70
CA THR A 157 -27.11 -2.24 9.74
C THR A 157 -26.34 -1.06 10.28
N PHE A 158 -25.89 -0.14 9.41
CA PHE A 158 -25.20 1.08 9.81
C PHE A 158 -26.08 2.01 10.67
N ALA A 159 -27.32 2.25 10.25
CA ALA A 159 -28.27 3.09 10.99
C ALA A 159 -28.63 2.51 12.36
N ALA A 160 -28.48 1.19 12.54
CA ALA A 160 -28.71 0.50 13.81
C ALA A 160 -27.47 0.49 14.74
N TRP A 161 -26.38 1.18 14.39
CA TRP A 161 -25.25 1.35 15.33
C TRP A 161 -25.62 2.33 16.44
N PRO A 162 -25.32 2.00 17.70
CA PRO A 162 -25.40 2.99 18.78
C PRO A 162 -24.34 4.06 18.59
N GLU A 163 -24.62 5.29 19.05
CA GLU A 163 -23.67 6.41 18.98
C GLU A 163 -22.36 6.10 19.72
N GLN A 164 -22.44 5.36 20.82
CA GLN A 164 -21.30 4.92 21.64
C GLN A 164 -21.39 3.41 21.89
N PRO A 165 -20.93 2.58 20.95
CA PRO A 165 -20.98 1.13 21.11
C PRO A 165 -20.05 0.69 22.24
N SER A 166 -20.53 -0.22 23.07
CA SER A 166 -19.65 -0.98 23.96
C SER A 166 -18.71 -1.88 23.13
N VAL A 167 -17.59 -2.29 23.73
CA VAL A 167 -16.63 -3.20 23.07
C VAL A 167 -17.32 -4.52 22.67
N GLY A 168 -18.21 -5.04 23.51
CA GLY A 168 -18.95 -6.28 23.23
C GLY A 168 -19.86 -6.16 22.00
N GLU A 169 -20.59 -5.06 21.88
CA GLU A 169 -21.45 -4.80 20.73
C GLU A 169 -20.64 -4.61 19.45
N ALA A 170 -19.54 -3.84 19.51
CA ALA A 170 -18.66 -3.66 18.37
C ALA A 170 -18.09 -5.01 17.88
N LEU A 171 -17.65 -5.88 18.79
CA LEU A 171 -17.15 -7.21 18.46
C LEU A 171 -18.25 -8.11 17.88
N SER A 172 -19.47 -8.04 18.40
CA SER A 172 -20.62 -8.79 17.86
C SER A 172 -20.92 -8.37 16.42
N ARG A 173 -21.01 -7.06 16.15
CA ARG A 173 -21.25 -6.51 14.80
C ARG A 173 -20.13 -6.87 13.83
N MET A 174 -18.88 -6.85 14.29
CA MET A 174 -17.74 -7.35 13.51
C MET A 174 -17.91 -8.83 13.17
N GLY A 175 -18.35 -9.66 14.13
CA GLY A 175 -18.64 -11.08 13.93
C GLY A 175 -19.71 -11.31 12.86
N ASP A 176 -20.81 -10.58 12.92
CA ASP A 176 -21.89 -10.65 11.92
C ASP A 176 -21.40 -10.21 10.53
N TRP A 177 -20.54 -9.19 10.48
CA TRP A 177 -19.96 -8.73 9.22
C TRP A 177 -19.05 -9.77 8.58
N LEU A 178 -18.25 -10.53 9.35
CA LEU A 178 -17.29 -11.50 8.82
C LEU A 178 -17.94 -12.63 8.01
N THR A 179 -19.23 -12.89 8.20
CA THR A 179 -20.01 -13.89 7.46
C THR A 179 -20.95 -13.26 6.43
N SER A 180 -20.96 -11.93 6.31
CA SER A 180 -21.80 -11.20 5.37
C SER A 180 -21.41 -11.46 3.91
N PRO A 181 -22.34 -11.24 2.94
CA PRO A 181 -22.03 -11.35 1.51
C PRO A 181 -20.86 -10.46 1.07
N VAL A 182 -20.71 -9.28 1.67
CA VAL A 182 -19.59 -8.36 1.42
C VAL A 182 -18.27 -9.03 1.83
N ALA A 183 -18.17 -9.52 3.06
CA ALA A 183 -16.95 -10.15 3.56
C ALA A 183 -16.59 -11.42 2.78
N LEU A 184 -17.57 -12.27 2.47
CA LEU A 184 -17.35 -13.46 1.65
C LEU A 184 -16.83 -13.11 0.24
N THR A 185 -17.35 -12.04 -0.36
CA THR A 185 -16.86 -11.54 -1.65
C THR A 185 -15.42 -11.03 -1.54
N LEU A 186 -15.11 -10.27 -0.48
CA LEU A 186 -13.75 -9.80 -0.20
C LEU A 186 -12.77 -10.96 0.02
N TYR A 187 -13.18 -12.03 0.69
CA TYR A 187 -12.34 -13.23 0.84
C TYR A 187 -12.09 -13.90 -0.50
N GLY A 188 -13.14 -14.10 -1.30
CA GLY A 188 -13.03 -14.70 -2.64
C GLY A 188 -12.06 -13.92 -3.53
N MET A 189 -12.19 -12.59 -3.56
CA MET A 189 -11.25 -11.72 -4.28
C MET A 189 -9.86 -11.75 -3.67
N GLY A 190 -9.76 -11.65 -2.33
CA GLY A 190 -8.51 -11.62 -1.59
C GLY A 190 -7.64 -12.85 -1.82
N VAL A 191 -8.24 -14.04 -1.95
CA VAL A 191 -7.55 -15.31 -2.27
C VAL A 191 -6.84 -15.27 -3.62
N VAL A 192 -7.26 -14.40 -4.55
CA VAL A 192 -6.58 -14.20 -5.83
C VAL A 192 -5.64 -13.00 -5.76
N LEU A 193 -6.17 -11.84 -5.36
CA LEU A 193 -5.45 -10.56 -5.41
C LEU A 193 -4.20 -10.55 -4.53
N VAL A 194 -4.32 -11.00 -3.28
CA VAL A 194 -3.25 -10.91 -2.28
C VAL A 194 -2.12 -11.88 -2.62
N PRO A 195 -2.37 -13.17 -2.93
CA PRO A 195 -1.29 -14.08 -3.32
C PRO A 195 -0.55 -13.65 -4.58
N VAL A 196 -1.24 -13.15 -5.61
CA VAL A 196 -0.57 -12.66 -6.83
C VAL A 196 0.31 -11.45 -6.52
N MET A 197 -0.19 -10.49 -5.73
CA MET A 197 0.59 -9.33 -5.32
C MET A 197 1.85 -9.73 -4.54
N LEU A 198 1.68 -10.56 -3.51
CA LEU A 198 2.77 -11.01 -2.65
C LEU A 198 3.78 -11.88 -3.39
N ALA A 199 3.32 -12.74 -4.30
CA ALA A 199 4.20 -13.56 -5.14
C ALA A 199 5.05 -12.69 -6.07
N SER A 200 4.46 -11.69 -6.73
CA SER A 200 5.19 -10.73 -7.58
C SER A 200 6.23 -9.96 -6.77
N MET A 201 5.86 -9.43 -5.60
CA MET A 201 6.80 -8.73 -4.72
C MET A 201 7.95 -9.62 -4.28
N ALA A 202 7.65 -10.84 -3.81
CA ALA A 202 8.67 -11.80 -3.37
C ALA A 202 9.57 -12.25 -4.52
N LEU A 203 9.03 -12.42 -5.73
CA LEU A 203 9.81 -12.76 -6.91
C LEU A 203 10.79 -11.63 -7.26
N TRP A 204 10.31 -10.39 -7.33
CA TRP A 204 11.13 -9.24 -7.74
C TRP A 204 12.19 -8.87 -6.71
N ILE A 205 11.89 -8.94 -5.41
CA ILE A 205 12.90 -8.72 -4.36
C ILE A 205 14.01 -9.76 -4.49
N ARG A 206 13.66 -11.04 -4.64
CA ARG A 206 14.65 -12.13 -4.70
C ARG A 206 15.45 -12.13 -5.98
N SER A 207 14.83 -11.87 -7.14
CA SER A 207 15.57 -11.77 -8.40
C SER A 207 16.53 -10.59 -8.37
N GLY A 208 16.10 -9.45 -7.83
CA GLY A 208 16.95 -8.27 -7.68
C GLY A 208 18.15 -8.51 -6.77
N GLN A 209 17.95 -9.20 -5.65
CA GLN A 209 19.05 -9.59 -4.76
C GLN A 209 20.05 -10.54 -5.45
N ARG A 210 19.56 -11.52 -6.23
CA ARG A 210 20.43 -12.43 -7.00
C ARG A 210 21.24 -11.69 -8.06
N GLU A 211 20.59 -10.82 -8.84
CA GLU A 211 21.23 -10.04 -9.90
C GLU A 211 22.25 -9.03 -9.36
N SER A 212 22.03 -8.49 -8.16
CA SER A 212 22.97 -7.58 -7.49
C SER A 212 24.22 -8.26 -6.90
N GLY A 213 24.30 -9.60 -6.95
CA GLY A 213 25.40 -10.35 -6.33
C GLY A 213 25.35 -10.38 -4.80
N THR A 214 24.20 -10.09 -4.19
CA THR A 214 24.04 -10.15 -2.73
C THR A 214 24.23 -11.61 -2.26
N ARG A 215 25.18 -11.85 -1.34
CA ARG A 215 25.54 -13.20 -0.86
C ARG A 215 24.41 -13.95 -0.17
N ALA A 216 23.45 -13.23 0.42
CA ALA A 216 22.29 -13.80 1.10
C ALA A 216 20.98 -13.28 0.48
N VAL A 217 20.20 -14.18 -0.11
CA VAL A 217 18.88 -13.87 -0.66
C VAL A 217 17.83 -14.05 0.44
N THR A 218 16.97 -13.06 0.64
CA THR A 218 15.90 -13.12 1.64
C THR A 218 14.94 -14.27 1.32
N GLY A 219 14.62 -15.09 2.33
CA GLY A 219 13.67 -16.19 2.20
C GLY A 219 12.25 -15.70 1.90
N ARG A 220 11.47 -16.49 1.13
CA ARG A 220 10.09 -16.13 0.74
C ARG A 220 9.21 -15.83 1.96
N PHE A 221 9.18 -16.72 2.95
CA PHE A 221 8.38 -16.54 4.17
C PHE A 221 8.74 -15.27 4.93
N ARG A 222 10.02 -14.90 4.99
CA ARG A 222 10.47 -13.67 5.63
C ARG A 222 9.98 -12.43 4.87
N ILE A 223 9.99 -12.46 3.53
CA ILE A 223 9.43 -11.37 2.71
C ILE A 223 7.93 -11.25 2.98
N LEU A 224 7.19 -12.35 2.92
CA LEU A 224 5.75 -12.37 3.16
C LEU A 224 5.41 -11.82 4.54
N ALA A 225 6.06 -12.34 5.59
CA ALA A 225 5.87 -11.88 6.97
C ALA A 225 6.24 -10.40 7.14
N ALA A 226 7.32 -9.92 6.51
CA ALA A 226 7.71 -8.52 6.57
C ALA A 226 6.71 -7.60 5.87
N VAL A 227 6.21 -7.98 4.68
CA VAL A 227 5.20 -7.20 3.96
C VAL A 227 3.88 -7.18 4.72
N LEU A 228 3.38 -8.33 5.16
CA LEU A 228 2.15 -8.42 5.94
C LEU A 228 2.27 -7.68 7.29
N GLY A 229 3.41 -7.80 7.96
CA GLY A 229 3.71 -7.07 9.19
C GLY A 229 3.77 -5.55 8.99
N ALA A 230 4.32 -5.07 7.86
CA ALA A 230 4.25 -3.65 7.53
C ALA A 230 2.83 -3.18 7.25
N VAL A 231 2.04 -3.95 6.50
CA VAL A 231 0.66 -3.57 6.15
C VAL A 231 -0.25 -3.62 7.38
N PHE A 232 -0.39 -4.78 8.02
CA PHE A 232 -1.36 -4.98 9.11
C PHE A 232 -0.81 -4.59 10.49
N GLY A 233 0.50 -4.73 10.73
CA GLY A 233 1.09 -4.33 12.01
C GLY A 233 1.35 -2.82 12.04
N VAL A 234 2.13 -2.33 11.07
CA VAL A 234 2.61 -0.94 11.10
C VAL A 234 1.57 0.03 10.56
N ALA A 235 1.07 -0.16 9.34
CA ALA A 235 0.18 0.82 8.71
C ALA A 235 -1.21 0.86 9.39
N LEU A 236 -1.85 -0.29 9.60
CA LEU A 236 -3.12 -0.35 10.33
C LEU A 236 -2.95 0.09 11.79
N GLY A 237 -1.91 -0.36 12.49
CA GLY A 237 -1.64 0.07 13.87
C GLY A 237 -1.45 1.59 13.99
N THR A 238 -0.77 2.20 13.02
CA THR A 238 -0.62 3.67 12.95
C THR A 238 -1.95 4.36 12.70
N ALA A 239 -2.79 3.83 11.81
CA ALA A 239 -4.12 4.37 11.53
C ALA A 239 -5.06 4.30 12.73
N VAL A 240 -5.07 3.17 13.45
CA VAL A 240 -5.86 3.01 14.68
C VAL A 240 -5.38 3.96 15.77
N ALA A 241 -4.08 4.04 16.01
CA ALA A 241 -3.51 4.98 16.99
C ALA A 241 -3.85 6.43 16.64
N ALA A 242 -3.74 6.81 15.36
CA ALA A 242 -4.12 8.15 14.91
C ALA A 242 -5.61 8.43 15.13
N SER A 243 -6.49 7.49 14.79
CA SER A 243 -7.93 7.63 15.02
C SER A 243 -8.25 7.81 16.52
N VAL A 244 -7.65 6.99 17.39
CA VAL A 244 -7.84 7.10 18.84
C VAL A 244 -7.37 8.47 19.36
N LEU A 245 -6.21 8.94 18.93
CA LEU A 245 -5.69 10.25 19.34
C LEU A 245 -6.59 11.40 18.87
N VAL A 246 -7.14 11.32 17.67
CA VAL A 246 -8.09 12.33 17.17
C VAL A 246 -9.40 12.32 17.99
N HIS A 247 -9.90 11.15 18.39
CA HIS A 247 -11.09 11.07 19.25
C HIS A 247 -10.82 11.60 20.67
N LEU A 248 -9.64 11.34 21.23
CA LEU A 248 -9.31 11.75 22.60
C LEU A 248 -8.91 13.22 22.73
N LEU A 249 -8.18 13.75 21.74
CA LEU A 249 -7.56 15.08 21.82
C LEU A 249 -8.19 16.09 20.85
N GLY A 250 -9.16 15.66 20.05
CA GLY A 250 -9.69 16.42 18.93
C GLY A 250 -8.70 16.54 17.76
N TRP A 251 -9.16 17.08 16.63
CA TRP A 251 -8.35 17.18 15.41
C TRP A 251 -7.08 18.04 15.58
N TRP A 252 -7.18 19.16 16.30
CA TRP A 252 -6.10 20.14 16.42
C TRP A 252 -4.88 19.62 17.18
N LEU A 253 -5.08 18.77 18.19
CA LEU A 253 -3.99 18.18 18.97
C LEU A 253 -3.72 16.73 18.59
N GLY A 254 -4.77 15.97 18.29
CA GLY A 254 -4.67 14.55 17.92
C GLY A 254 -3.85 14.31 16.67
N VAL A 255 -4.03 15.13 15.62
CA VAL A 255 -3.27 14.99 14.37
C VAL A 255 -1.77 15.29 14.57
N PRO A 256 -1.35 16.45 15.14
CA PRO A 256 0.07 16.70 15.39
C PRO A 256 0.72 15.65 16.29
N VAL A 257 0.04 15.18 17.35
CA VAL A 257 0.56 14.14 18.23
C VAL A 257 0.69 12.81 17.50
N ALA A 258 -0.29 12.41 16.69
CA ALA A 258 -0.20 11.19 15.88
C ALA A 258 0.96 11.26 14.88
N VAL A 259 1.16 12.39 14.20
CA VAL A 259 2.29 12.61 13.28
C VAL A 259 3.62 12.53 14.02
N LEU A 260 3.73 13.14 15.20
CA LEU A 260 4.94 13.09 16.02
C LEU A 260 5.27 11.64 16.44
N LEU A 261 4.27 10.89 16.91
CA LEU A 261 4.45 9.49 17.30
C LEU A 261 4.82 8.61 16.11
N ALA A 262 4.18 8.79 14.95
CA ALA A 262 4.55 8.10 13.72
C ALA A 262 6.00 8.43 13.31
N ALA A 263 6.40 9.70 13.40
CA ALA A 263 7.77 10.11 13.11
C ALA A 263 8.79 9.41 14.04
N LEU A 264 8.51 9.35 15.34
CA LEU A 264 9.43 8.80 16.36
C LEU A 264 9.47 7.27 16.41
N LEU A 265 8.34 6.60 16.19
CA LEU A 265 8.18 5.15 16.38
C LEU A 265 8.23 4.37 15.06
N VAL A 266 7.73 4.97 13.97
CA VAL A 266 7.61 4.29 12.67
C VAL A 266 8.72 4.72 11.72
N VAL A 267 8.88 6.02 11.49
CA VAL A 267 9.73 6.59 10.41
C VAL A 267 11.20 6.72 10.80
N ARG A 268 11.50 6.96 12.08
CA ARG A 268 12.86 7.11 12.58
C ARG A 268 13.71 5.86 12.29
N ARG A 269 15.03 6.05 12.12
CA ARG A 269 16.00 4.94 12.12
C ARG A 269 15.88 4.06 13.37
N GLY A 270 15.87 2.76 13.18
CA GLY A 270 15.57 1.77 14.22
C GLY A 270 14.09 1.66 14.60
N GLY A 271 13.22 2.49 14.01
CA GLY A 271 11.76 2.41 14.12
C GLY A 271 11.17 1.27 13.29
N ALA A 272 9.85 1.10 13.36
CA ALA A 272 9.17 -0.04 12.77
C ALA A 272 9.38 -0.17 11.25
N ALA A 273 9.29 0.94 10.50
CA ALA A 273 9.46 0.91 9.05
C ALA A 273 10.92 0.63 8.65
N ASP A 274 11.90 1.16 9.38
CA ASP A 274 13.33 0.92 9.15
C ASP A 274 13.71 -0.55 9.40
N ARG A 275 13.15 -1.16 10.46
CA ARG A 275 13.31 -2.59 10.72
C ARG A 275 12.77 -3.42 9.57
N THR A 276 11.54 -3.15 9.11
CA THR A 276 10.97 -3.89 7.98
C THR A 276 11.77 -3.70 6.69
N PHE A 277 12.20 -2.48 6.40
CA PHE A 277 13.08 -2.18 5.26
C PHE A 277 14.35 -3.03 5.29
N THR A 278 15.00 -3.11 6.46
CA THR A 278 16.19 -3.93 6.68
C THR A 278 15.90 -5.42 6.55
N LEU A 279 14.76 -5.90 7.09
CA LEU A 279 14.33 -7.31 6.98
C LEU A 279 14.13 -7.74 5.52
N LEU A 280 13.68 -6.83 4.67
CA LEU A 280 13.48 -7.08 3.24
C LEU A 280 14.79 -7.08 2.44
N GLY A 281 15.90 -6.60 3.01
CA GLY A 281 17.19 -6.55 2.32
C GLY A 281 17.15 -5.64 1.09
N LEU A 282 16.45 -4.51 1.20
CA LEU A 282 16.36 -3.49 0.15
C LEU A 282 17.67 -2.68 0.08
N PRO A 283 18.02 -2.14 -1.10
CA PRO A 283 19.31 -1.45 -1.27
C PRO A 283 19.35 -0.13 -0.51
N ASP A 284 20.31 0.00 0.42
CA ASP A 284 20.61 1.27 1.10
C ASP A 284 21.80 1.96 0.42
N ARG A 285 21.53 2.95 -0.44
CA ARG A 285 22.58 3.76 -1.07
C ARG A 285 23.20 4.80 -0.12
N ARG A 286 22.62 5.07 1.06
CA ARG A 286 23.15 6.09 1.99
C ARG A 286 24.29 5.59 2.87
N GLY A 287 24.64 4.30 2.82
CA GLY A 287 25.82 3.73 3.48
C GLY A 287 27.11 3.69 2.62
N GLY A 288 27.06 4.15 1.36
CA GLY A 288 28.14 4.00 0.37
C GLY A 288 29.31 4.99 0.49
N ARG A 289 29.48 5.69 1.61
CA ARG A 289 30.71 6.42 1.95
C ARG A 289 31.18 5.93 3.31
N GLY A 290 32.22 5.09 3.32
CA GLY A 290 32.90 4.71 4.55
C GLY A 290 32.76 3.25 4.96
N ARG A 291 33.07 2.32 4.05
CA ARG A 291 33.66 1.03 4.43
C ARG A 291 34.48 0.44 3.28
N THR A 292 35.35 1.28 2.72
CA THR A 292 36.64 0.78 2.23
C THR A 292 37.37 0.27 3.46
N VAL A 293 37.16 -1.00 3.79
CA VAL A 293 38.16 -1.74 4.54
C VAL A 293 39.37 -1.72 3.62
N LEU A 294 40.33 -0.86 3.94
CA LEU A 294 41.68 -0.99 3.44
C LEU A 294 42.04 -2.45 3.67
N ALA A 295 42.20 -3.18 2.59
CA ALA A 295 43.02 -4.37 2.60
C ALA A 295 44.41 -3.88 3.02
N ALA A 296 44.69 -3.94 4.33
CA ALA A 296 46.05 -3.97 4.80
C ALA A 296 46.61 -5.30 4.27
N GLY A 297 47.50 -5.20 3.29
CA GLY A 297 48.52 -6.21 3.12
C GLY A 297 49.33 -6.27 4.42
N ASP A 298 49.49 -7.47 4.93
CA ASP A 298 50.77 -8.19 4.95
C ASP A 298 50.47 -9.69 5.18
#